data_AF-A0A7G8V0B9-F1
#
_entry.id   AF-A0A7G8V0B9-F1
#
_cell.length_a   1.000
_cell.length_b   1.000
_cell.length_c   1.000
_cell.angle_alpha   90.00
_cell.angle_beta   90.00
_cell.angle_gamma   90.00
#
_symmetry.space_group_name_H-M   'P 1'
#
loop_
_entity.id
_entity.type
_entity.pdbx_description
1 polymer ?
#
loop_
_entity_poly.entity_id
_entity_poly.type
_entity_poly.pdbx_seq_one_letter_code
_entity_poly.pdbx_strand_id
1 'polypeptide(L)'
;MMNKTLFSALNSYLKSMIALVLTAFICSCTPGKSVEQYQATVVSAQTGVREIKSDCLKVEDLPASITYKGKPVKIRSWKDKLGDNLLLLTETGEFGSKDSLEYPDNRDAELYAYHFTKNGTTWKLIATVNDHIGSCPVDIVTSFIPEALFITDLDGNGVAECTFAYLLTCTGGVDNKVMKLIMLENKNKYIIRGTTTVHVGETIPGTMKDEAGIPERFKVFMIAKWKVFETEKSQ
;
A
#
# COMPACT_ATOMS: atom_id res chain seq x y z
N MET A 1 70.24 -5.25 28.98
CA MET A 1 70.24 -5.55 30.43
C MET A 1 68.86 -5.13 30.96
N MET A 2 67.91 -6.07 31.14
CA MET A 2 67.57 -6.72 32.43
C MET A 2 67.33 -5.66 33.53
N ASN A 3 66.20 -5.59 34.26
CA ASN A 3 65.31 -6.61 34.83
C ASN A 3 64.02 -5.90 35.34
N LYS A 4 62.81 -6.48 35.21
CA LYS A 4 61.97 -7.12 36.28
C LYS A 4 61.61 -6.18 37.47
N THR A 5 60.38 -6.03 37.98
CA THR A 5 59.37 -6.99 38.51
C THR A 5 58.20 -6.11 39.05
N LEU A 6 56.89 -6.24 38.72
CA LEU A 6 55.84 -7.21 39.10
C LEU A 6 55.39 -7.27 40.59
N PHE A 7 54.07 -7.06 40.80
CA PHE A 7 53.17 -7.54 41.89
C PHE A 7 53.34 -6.93 43.31
N SER A 8 52.36 -6.73 44.20
CA SER A 8 50.93 -7.10 44.38
C SER A 8 50.37 -6.25 45.58
N ALA A 9 49.11 -5.82 45.61
CA ALA A 9 47.95 -6.42 46.31
C ALA A 9 47.49 -5.77 47.65
N LEU A 10 46.16 -5.57 47.71
CA LEU A 10 45.20 -5.71 48.84
C LEU A 10 45.07 -4.67 49.98
N ASN A 11 43.94 -3.94 49.92
CA ASN A 11 42.73 -4.04 50.79
C ASN A 11 42.81 -3.72 52.30
N SER A 12 42.09 -2.68 52.78
CA SER A 12 41.13 -2.79 53.91
C SER A 12 40.40 -1.47 54.28
N TYR A 13 39.06 -1.53 54.17
CA TYR A 13 38.01 -1.16 55.13
C TYR A 13 38.03 0.14 55.99
N LEU A 14 37.02 1.00 55.70
CA LEU A 14 35.85 1.32 56.56
C LEU A 14 35.92 2.41 57.65
N LYS A 15 34.82 3.21 57.68
CA LYS A 15 34.28 4.14 58.71
C LYS A 15 34.72 5.60 58.54
N SER A 16 33.89 6.65 58.63
CA SER A 16 32.45 6.86 58.85
C SER A 16 32.16 8.37 58.66
N MET A 17 30.87 8.74 58.56
CA MET A 17 30.27 10.07 58.84
C MET A 17 30.24 11.16 57.74
N ILE A 18 29.14 11.13 56.99
CA ILE A 18 28.11 12.19 56.90
C ILE A 18 28.60 13.65 57.03
N ALA A 19 28.61 14.36 55.90
CA ALA A 19 28.25 15.78 55.86
C ALA A 19 27.51 16.09 54.55
N LEU A 20 26.25 16.48 54.73
CA LEU A 20 25.26 16.87 53.74
C LEU A 20 25.67 18.17 53.04
N VAL A 21 25.87 18.18 51.72
CA VAL A 21 25.82 19.40 50.91
C VAL A 21 25.10 19.11 49.60
N LEU A 22 23.98 19.83 49.40
CA LEU A 22 23.17 19.84 48.19
C LEU A 22 24.02 20.14 46.95
N THR A 23 23.95 19.28 45.94
CA THR A 23 24.30 19.65 44.55
C THR A 23 23.21 19.15 43.59
N ALA A 24 22.79 20.09 42.75
CA ALA A 24 21.67 20.07 41.83
C ALA A 24 21.40 18.75 41.09
N PHE A 25 20.12 18.38 41.08
CA PHE A 25 19.53 17.36 40.24
C PHE A 25 19.51 17.86 38.78
N ILE A 26 20.56 17.56 38.00
CA ILE A 26 20.51 17.73 36.55
C ILE A 26 19.88 16.47 35.97
N CYS A 27 18.54 16.51 35.87
CA CYS A 27 17.77 15.54 35.09
C CYS A 27 18.10 15.77 33.61
N SER A 28 19.13 15.10 33.09
CA SER A 28 19.35 15.01 31.65
C SER A 28 18.36 14.01 31.07
N CYS A 29 17.18 14.53 30.70
CA CYS A 29 16.19 13.85 29.89
C CYS A 29 16.85 13.31 28.63
N THR A 30 16.84 11.99 28.46
CA THR A 30 16.99 11.38 27.14
C THR A 30 15.85 11.88 26.23
N PRO A 31 16.10 12.14 24.94
CA PRO A 31 15.02 12.52 24.03
C PRO A 31 14.08 11.32 23.89
N GLY A 32 12.91 11.41 24.52
CA GLY A 32 11.80 10.51 24.25
C GLY A 32 11.42 10.66 22.79
N LYS A 33 11.39 9.55 22.05
CA LYS A 33 10.84 9.51 20.68
C LYS A 33 9.43 10.09 20.70
N SER A 34 9.08 10.90 19.70
CA SER A 34 7.76 11.49 19.59
C SER A 34 6.68 10.40 19.55
N VAL A 35 5.50 10.71 20.09
CA VAL A 35 4.35 9.80 20.16
C VAL A 35 3.98 9.23 18.78
N GLU A 36 4.19 10.01 17.71
CA GLU A 36 4.07 9.59 16.30
C GLU A 36 5.04 8.46 15.91
N GLN A 37 6.31 8.56 16.29
CA GLN A 37 7.30 7.52 16.01
C GLN A 37 7.06 6.26 16.85
N TYR A 38 6.51 6.40 18.06
CA TYR A 38 6.16 5.27 18.90
C TYR A 38 4.97 4.50 18.31
N GLN A 39 3.93 5.19 17.83
CA GLN A 39 2.78 4.55 17.18
C GLN A 39 3.15 3.85 15.87
N ALA A 40 3.98 4.47 15.01
CA ALA A 40 4.43 3.84 13.77
C ALA A 40 5.25 2.55 14.00
N THR A 41 6.11 2.55 15.03
CA THR A 41 6.97 1.40 15.37
C THR A 41 6.18 0.25 16.01
N VAL A 42 5.15 0.56 16.80
CA VAL A 42 4.30 -0.46 17.46
C VAL A 42 3.34 -1.11 16.45
N VAL A 43 2.83 -0.36 15.46
CA VAL A 43 2.01 -0.91 14.36
C VAL A 43 2.81 -1.87 13.47
N SER A 44 4.07 -1.55 13.15
CA SER A 44 4.92 -2.47 12.36
C SER A 44 5.34 -3.72 13.12
N ALA A 45 5.53 -3.61 14.45
CA ALA A 45 5.94 -4.74 15.28
C ALA A 45 4.79 -5.70 15.64
N GLN A 46 3.53 -5.22 15.68
CA GLN A 46 2.37 -6.03 16.05
C GLN A 46 1.69 -6.74 14.86
N THR A 47 1.95 -6.32 13.62
CA THR A 47 1.26 -6.86 12.44
C THR A 47 2.06 -7.90 11.66
N GLY A 48 3.36 -8.04 11.93
CA GLY A 48 4.25 -8.99 11.25
C GLY A 48 4.23 -8.85 9.72
N VAL A 49 3.88 -7.66 9.21
CA VAL A 49 3.77 -7.38 7.78
C VAL A 49 5.16 -7.45 7.17
N ARG A 50 5.37 -8.42 6.27
CA ARG A 50 6.60 -8.53 5.50
C ARG A 50 6.36 -7.92 4.14
N GLU A 51 7.00 -6.80 3.87
CA GLU A 51 7.03 -6.26 2.52
C GLU A 51 7.91 -7.16 1.65
N ILE A 52 7.37 -7.60 0.51
CA ILE A 52 8.16 -8.37 -0.46
C ILE A 52 8.93 -7.37 -1.30
N LYS A 53 10.23 -7.63 -1.47
CA LYS A 53 11.05 -6.87 -2.42
C LYS A 53 10.41 -6.99 -3.81
N SER A 54 10.00 -5.85 -4.35
CA SER A 54 9.44 -5.74 -5.68
C SER A 54 10.15 -4.66 -6.49
N ASP A 55 10.27 -4.89 -7.78
CA ASP A 55 10.94 -3.99 -8.71
C ASP A 55 9.90 -3.21 -9.52
N CYS A 56 10.22 -1.95 -9.82
CA CYS A 56 9.45 -1.14 -10.76
C CYS A 56 9.94 -1.47 -12.17
N LEU A 57 9.04 -1.88 -13.05
CA LEU A 57 9.36 -2.10 -14.45
C LEU A 57 8.80 -1.00 -15.34
N LYS A 58 9.39 -0.84 -16.52
CA LYS A 58 8.86 -0.02 -17.60
C LYS A 58 8.22 -0.92 -18.67
N VAL A 59 7.55 -0.30 -19.64
CA VAL A 59 6.83 -1.03 -20.69
C VAL A 59 7.80 -1.84 -21.55
N GLU A 60 8.98 -1.30 -21.82
CA GLU A 60 10.07 -1.95 -22.55
C GLU A 60 10.62 -3.21 -21.86
N ASP A 61 10.42 -3.35 -20.55
CA ASP A 61 10.83 -4.53 -19.78
C ASP A 61 9.79 -5.66 -19.84
N LEU A 62 8.60 -5.40 -20.39
CA LEU A 62 7.54 -6.39 -20.48
C LEU A 62 7.90 -7.49 -21.50
N PRO A 63 7.77 -8.78 -21.13
CA PRO A 63 7.90 -9.88 -22.07
C PRO A 63 6.92 -9.75 -23.24
N ALA A 64 7.38 -10.02 -24.46
CA ALA A 64 6.57 -9.93 -25.67
C ALA A 64 5.32 -10.84 -25.68
N SER A 65 5.28 -11.88 -24.83
CA SER A 65 4.13 -12.77 -24.67
C SER A 65 2.99 -12.17 -23.83
N ILE A 66 3.21 -11.03 -23.18
CA ILE A 66 2.21 -10.37 -22.33
C ILE A 66 1.35 -9.46 -23.20
N THR A 67 0.04 -9.74 -23.20
CA THR A 67 -0.98 -8.93 -23.86
C THR A 67 -1.82 -8.21 -22.82
N TYR A 68 -2.21 -6.97 -23.12
CA TYR A 68 -3.00 -6.12 -22.23
C TYR A 68 -3.77 -5.06 -23.03
N LYS A 69 -4.81 -4.48 -22.42
CA LYS A 69 -5.56 -3.35 -22.96
C LYS A 69 -5.25 -2.08 -22.17
N GLY A 70 -5.25 -0.93 -22.83
CA GLY A 70 -4.98 0.36 -22.21
C GLY A 70 -3.49 0.67 -22.06
N LYS A 71 -3.21 1.87 -21.55
CA LYS A 71 -1.86 2.39 -21.31
C LYS A 71 -1.38 1.93 -19.92
N PRO A 72 -0.17 1.34 -19.80
CA PRO A 72 0.40 0.98 -18.51
C PRO A 72 0.62 2.20 -17.60
N VAL A 73 0.13 2.11 -16.37
CA VAL A 73 0.23 3.14 -15.33
C VAL A 73 1.24 2.71 -14.27
N LYS A 74 1.23 1.41 -13.92
CA LYS A 74 2.15 0.83 -12.95
C LYS A 74 2.47 -0.60 -13.31
N ILE A 75 3.75 -0.96 -13.19
CA ILE A 75 4.24 -2.31 -13.39
C ILE A 75 5.10 -2.68 -12.19
N ARG A 76 4.77 -3.81 -11.56
CA ARG A 76 5.52 -4.38 -10.43
C ARG A 76 5.86 -5.82 -10.73
N SER A 77 7.11 -6.20 -10.51
CA SER A 77 7.53 -7.60 -10.51
C SER A 77 8.12 -8.00 -9.18
N TRP A 78 7.94 -9.25 -8.79
CA TRP A 78 8.55 -9.82 -7.59
C TRP A 78 8.75 -11.32 -7.78
N LYS A 79 9.51 -11.93 -6.87
CA LYS A 79 9.65 -13.37 -6.77
C LYS A 79 9.05 -13.83 -5.44
N ASP A 80 8.23 -14.85 -5.49
CA ASP A 80 7.66 -15.51 -4.32
C ASP A 80 7.75 -17.04 -4.47
N LYS A 81 7.11 -17.79 -3.57
CA LYS A 81 7.12 -19.26 -3.58
C LYS A 81 6.53 -19.86 -4.86
N LEU A 82 5.66 -19.15 -5.58
CA LEU A 82 5.03 -19.64 -6.81
C LEU A 82 5.88 -19.37 -8.08
N GLY A 83 6.85 -18.47 -8.00
CA GLY A 83 7.79 -18.18 -9.06
C GLY A 83 8.01 -16.68 -9.28
N ASP A 84 8.27 -16.31 -10.54
CA ASP A 84 8.31 -14.90 -10.92
C ASP A 84 6.87 -14.40 -11.11
N ASN A 85 6.58 -13.21 -10.60
CA ASN A 85 5.26 -12.60 -10.69
C ASN A 85 5.36 -11.20 -11.29
N LEU A 86 4.26 -10.78 -11.91
CA LEU A 86 4.10 -9.46 -12.51
C LEU A 86 2.67 -8.97 -12.30
N LEU A 87 2.51 -7.78 -11.73
CA LEU A 87 1.27 -7.03 -11.71
C LEU A 87 1.38 -5.85 -12.68
N LEU A 88 0.44 -5.77 -13.61
CA LEU A 88 0.33 -4.71 -14.62
C LEU A 88 -1.01 -4.00 -14.45
N LEU A 89 -0.95 -2.70 -14.13
CA LEU A 89 -2.12 -1.82 -14.03
C LEU A 89 -2.19 -0.93 -15.27
N THR A 90 -3.33 -0.90 -15.94
CA THR A 90 -3.55 -0.14 -17.17
C THR A 90 -4.85 0.64 -17.16
N GLU A 91 -4.88 1.77 -17.86
CA GLU A 91 -6.05 2.62 -18.05
C GLU A 91 -6.23 2.92 -19.53
N THR A 92 -7.47 2.91 -20.04
CA THR A 92 -7.72 3.26 -21.45
C THR A 92 -7.64 4.76 -21.71
N GLY A 93 -7.86 5.57 -20.68
CA GLY A 93 -8.36 6.93 -20.86
C GLY A 93 -9.80 6.93 -21.39
N GLU A 94 -10.33 8.11 -21.66
CA GLU A 94 -11.67 8.28 -22.20
C GLU A 94 -11.71 7.98 -23.70
N PHE A 95 -12.79 7.32 -24.14
CA PHE A 95 -13.09 7.08 -25.56
C PHE A 95 -14.61 7.17 -25.79
N GLY A 96 -15.05 7.43 -27.03
CA GLY A 96 -16.47 7.60 -27.34
C GLY A 96 -17.28 6.34 -27.04
N SER A 97 -18.43 6.51 -26.38
CA SER A 97 -19.35 5.42 -26.05
C SER A 97 -20.03 4.82 -27.29
N LYS A 98 -20.58 3.61 -27.17
CA LYS A 98 -21.31 2.95 -28.27
C LYS A 98 -22.54 3.71 -28.76
N ASP A 99 -23.14 4.49 -27.89
CA ASP A 99 -24.31 5.35 -28.13
C ASP A 99 -23.92 6.77 -28.58
N SER A 100 -22.63 7.04 -28.85
CA SER A 100 -22.13 8.37 -29.25
C SER A 100 -22.73 8.92 -30.55
N LEU A 101 -23.38 8.08 -31.37
CA LEU A 101 -24.14 8.56 -32.54
C LEU A 101 -25.42 9.31 -32.15
N GLU A 102 -26.06 8.94 -31.05
CA GLU A 102 -27.27 9.59 -30.52
C GLU A 102 -26.92 10.61 -29.43
N TYR A 103 -25.89 10.32 -28.64
CA TYR A 103 -25.40 11.15 -27.54
C TYR A 103 -23.90 11.45 -27.72
N PRO A 104 -23.53 12.45 -28.55
CA PRO A 104 -22.12 12.71 -28.92
C PRO A 104 -21.17 12.97 -27.76
N ASP A 105 -21.70 13.44 -26.63
CA ASP A 105 -20.92 13.71 -25.43
C ASP A 105 -20.68 12.47 -24.57
N ASN A 106 -21.31 11.33 -24.85
CA ASN A 106 -21.13 10.12 -24.06
C ASN A 106 -19.75 9.51 -24.30
N ARG A 107 -19.02 9.32 -23.20
CA ARG A 107 -17.69 8.72 -23.14
C ARG A 107 -17.69 7.51 -22.20
N ASP A 108 -16.84 6.55 -22.54
CA ASP A 108 -16.49 5.38 -21.74
C ASP A 108 -15.03 5.53 -21.27
N ALA A 109 -14.70 4.96 -20.12
CA ALA A 109 -13.32 4.76 -19.69
C ALA A 109 -13.22 3.47 -18.86
N GLU A 110 -12.11 2.76 -19.03
CA GLU A 110 -11.90 1.45 -18.42
C GLU A 110 -10.52 1.38 -17.76
N LEU A 111 -10.42 0.53 -16.75
CA LEU A 111 -9.15 0.15 -16.12
C LEU A 111 -9.02 -1.36 -16.01
N TYR A 112 -7.78 -1.83 -15.98
CA TYR A 112 -7.46 -3.24 -15.86
C TYR A 112 -6.26 -3.46 -14.93
N ALA A 113 -6.33 -4.49 -14.10
CA ALA A 113 -5.20 -5.06 -13.40
C ALA A 113 -5.01 -6.50 -13.86
N TYR A 114 -3.80 -6.83 -14.29
CA TYR A 114 -3.43 -8.17 -14.73
C TYR A 114 -2.34 -8.72 -13.81
N HIS A 115 -2.58 -9.90 -13.21
CA HIS A 115 -1.57 -10.62 -12.43
C HIS A 115 -1.11 -11.82 -13.22
N PHE A 116 0.16 -11.81 -13.60
CA PHE A 116 0.84 -12.92 -14.27
C PHE A 116 1.79 -13.62 -13.31
N THR A 117 1.95 -14.92 -13.50
CA THR A 117 2.98 -15.74 -12.86
C THR A 117 3.76 -16.54 -13.91
N LYS A 118 5.02 -16.84 -13.62
CA LYS A 118 5.90 -17.66 -14.44
C LYS A 118 6.66 -18.62 -13.55
N ASN A 119 6.42 -19.91 -13.80
CA ASN A 119 7.19 -21.02 -13.25
C ASN A 119 7.75 -21.82 -14.44
N GLY A 120 9.03 -21.60 -14.76
CA GLY A 120 9.66 -22.03 -16.01
C GLY A 120 9.81 -20.88 -17.02
N THR A 121 9.44 -21.12 -18.27
CA THR A 121 9.73 -20.19 -19.39
C THR A 121 8.56 -19.26 -19.75
N THR A 122 7.32 -19.62 -19.42
CA THR A 122 6.13 -18.96 -19.96
C THR A 122 5.32 -18.25 -18.89
N TRP A 123 5.01 -16.98 -19.14
CA TRP A 123 4.09 -16.18 -18.33
C TRP A 123 2.65 -16.65 -18.52
N LYS A 124 1.91 -16.77 -17.42
CA LYS A 124 0.50 -17.16 -17.38
C LYS A 124 -0.29 -16.11 -16.62
N LEU A 125 -1.39 -15.64 -17.20
CA LEU A 125 -2.36 -14.79 -16.52
C LEU A 125 -3.12 -15.61 -15.48
N ILE A 126 -3.08 -15.21 -14.22
CA ILE A 126 -3.74 -15.94 -13.11
C ILE A 126 -4.90 -15.18 -12.48
N ALA A 127 -4.91 -13.85 -12.59
CA ALA A 127 -6.04 -13.03 -12.17
C ALA A 127 -6.17 -11.79 -13.05
N THR A 128 -7.41 -11.33 -13.22
CA THR A 128 -7.73 -10.06 -13.86
C THR A 128 -8.79 -9.34 -13.06
N VAL A 129 -8.59 -8.04 -12.90
CA VAL A 129 -9.60 -7.10 -12.38
C VAL A 129 -9.85 -6.08 -13.46
N ASN A 130 -11.12 -5.85 -13.78
CA ASN A 130 -11.53 -4.80 -14.69
C ASN A 130 -12.69 -4.04 -14.06
N ASP A 131 -12.73 -2.75 -14.34
CA ASP A 131 -13.84 -1.88 -14.03
C ASP A 131 -13.97 -0.80 -15.10
N HIS A 132 -15.13 -0.16 -15.17
CA HIS A 132 -15.41 0.86 -16.17
C HIS A 132 -16.49 1.84 -15.74
N ILE A 133 -16.44 3.01 -16.35
CA ILE A 133 -17.55 3.95 -16.49
C ILE A 133 -17.95 3.92 -17.97
N GLY A 134 -19.25 3.88 -18.25
CA GLY A 134 -19.76 3.93 -19.62
C GLY A 134 -20.92 4.89 -19.76
N SER A 135 -21.11 5.39 -20.98
CA SER A 135 -22.18 6.33 -21.33
C SER A 135 -22.22 7.54 -20.40
N CYS A 136 -21.06 8.13 -20.10
CA CYS A 136 -20.95 9.30 -19.23
C CYS A 136 -20.87 10.58 -20.06
N PRO A 137 -21.82 11.53 -19.92
CA PRO A 137 -21.80 12.79 -20.67
C PRO A 137 -20.89 13.85 -20.04
N VAL A 138 -20.44 13.65 -18.79
CA VAL A 138 -19.72 14.62 -17.95
C VAL A 138 -18.31 14.11 -17.58
N ASP A 139 -17.67 14.67 -16.56
CA ASP A 139 -16.31 14.29 -16.19
C ASP A 139 -16.24 12.84 -15.71
N ILE A 140 -15.25 12.11 -16.24
CA ILE A 140 -14.98 10.73 -15.87
C ILE A 140 -13.72 10.68 -15.03
N VAL A 141 -13.78 9.93 -13.93
CA VAL A 141 -12.58 9.43 -13.26
C VAL A 141 -12.63 7.92 -13.35
N THR A 142 -11.64 7.34 -14.01
CA THR A 142 -11.40 5.89 -14.02
C THR A 142 -9.89 5.69 -13.91
N SER A 143 -9.37 5.70 -12.68
CA SER A 143 -7.92 5.74 -12.46
C SER A 143 -7.48 4.98 -11.22
N PHE A 144 -6.33 4.30 -11.31
CA PHE A 144 -5.63 3.77 -10.15
C PHE A 144 -5.07 4.89 -9.28
N ILE A 145 -4.97 4.64 -7.97
CA ILE A 145 -4.25 5.52 -7.04
C ILE A 145 -2.77 5.08 -7.05
N PRO A 146 -1.83 5.83 -7.66
CA PRO A 146 -0.49 5.34 -7.97
C PRO A 146 0.37 4.90 -6.77
N GLU A 147 0.08 5.46 -5.59
CA GLU A 147 0.71 5.20 -4.30
C GLU A 147 0.03 4.08 -3.52
N ALA A 148 -1.20 3.71 -3.89
CA ALA A 148 -1.92 2.59 -3.31
C ALA A 148 -1.57 1.32 -4.08
N LEU A 149 -0.30 0.92 -4.10
CA LEU A 149 0.14 -0.37 -4.61
C LEU A 149 1.16 -1.00 -3.67
N PHE A 150 0.79 -2.12 -3.06
CA PHE A 150 1.58 -2.81 -2.04
C PHE A 150 1.74 -4.28 -2.40
N ILE A 151 2.97 -4.79 -2.26
CA ILE A 151 3.29 -6.21 -2.42
C ILE A 151 3.79 -6.72 -1.06
N THR A 152 3.00 -7.57 -0.42
CA THR A 152 3.24 -8.04 0.95
C THR A 152 3.20 -9.56 1.02
N ASP A 153 3.68 -10.11 2.13
CA ASP A 153 3.41 -11.47 2.60
C ASP A 153 2.81 -11.31 4.01
N LEU A 154 1.50 -11.03 4.03
CA LEU A 154 0.77 -10.71 5.22
C LEU A 154 0.61 -11.94 6.06
N ASP A 155 0.31 -13.12 5.52
CA ASP A 155 0.13 -14.31 6.37
C ASP A 155 1.43 -15.10 6.61
N GLY A 156 2.50 -14.82 5.88
CA GLY A 156 3.80 -15.50 6.02
C GLY A 156 3.86 -16.85 5.27
N ASN A 157 2.93 -17.11 4.35
CA ASN A 157 2.89 -18.35 3.57
C ASN A 157 3.90 -18.36 2.40
N GLY A 158 4.55 -17.22 2.15
CA GLY A 158 5.55 -17.02 1.10
C GLY A 158 4.96 -16.78 -0.29
N VAL A 159 3.66 -16.52 -0.40
CA VAL A 159 2.94 -16.07 -1.60
C VAL A 159 2.56 -14.61 -1.39
N ALA A 160 2.76 -13.77 -2.40
CA ALA A 160 2.47 -12.37 -2.23
C ALA A 160 0.98 -12.05 -2.23
N GLU A 161 0.53 -11.16 -1.34
CA GLU A 161 -0.70 -10.41 -1.52
C GLU A 161 -0.41 -9.06 -2.20
N CYS A 162 -1.09 -8.82 -3.30
CA CYS A 162 -0.94 -7.63 -4.13
C CYS A 162 -2.15 -6.73 -3.91
N THR A 163 -1.96 -5.65 -3.18
CA THR A 163 -3.05 -4.71 -2.83
C THR A 163 -2.96 -3.47 -3.69
N PHE A 164 -4.05 -3.09 -4.35
CA PHE A 164 -4.13 -1.85 -5.11
C PHE A 164 -5.50 -1.15 -5.00
N ALA A 165 -5.52 0.18 -5.15
CA ALA A 165 -6.76 0.96 -5.13
C ALA A 165 -7.00 1.72 -6.43
N TYR A 166 -8.28 1.96 -6.74
CA TYR A 166 -8.69 2.82 -7.85
C TYR A 166 -9.98 3.58 -7.53
N LEU A 167 -10.20 4.64 -8.29
CA LEU A 167 -11.37 5.52 -8.23
C LEU A 167 -12.22 5.38 -9.49
N LEU A 168 -13.53 5.46 -9.31
CA LEU A 168 -14.52 5.57 -10.37
C LEU A 168 -15.48 6.72 -10.07
N THR A 169 -15.71 7.61 -11.04
CA THR A 169 -16.84 8.54 -11.00
C THR A 169 -17.27 8.99 -12.40
N CYS A 170 -18.54 9.37 -12.49
CA CYS A 170 -19.13 10.11 -13.60
C CYS A 170 -19.96 11.24 -12.97
N THR A 171 -19.39 12.43 -12.85
CA THR A 171 -20.07 13.58 -12.21
C THR A 171 -19.66 14.89 -12.87
N GLY A 172 -20.56 15.85 -12.89
CA GLY A 172 -20.27 17.23 -13.32
C GLY A 172 -19.93 18.17 -12.16
N GLY A 173 -19.71 17.64 -10.96
CA GLY A 173 -19.49 18.41 -9.74
C GLY A 173 -18.48 17.77 -8.79
N VAL A 174 -18.38 18.33 -7.58
CA VAL A 174 -17.48 17.82 -6.54
C VAL A 174 -18.26 16.90 -5.61
N ASP A 175 -18.25 15.61 -5.93
CA ASP A 175 -18.91 14.55 -5.17
C ASP A 175 -17.91 13.49 -4.71
N ASN A 176 -18.34 12.64 -3.76
CA ASN A 176 -17.59 11.46 -3.38
C ASN A 176 -17.36 10.55 -4.59
N LYS A 177 -16.13 10.09 -4.79
CA LYS A 177 -15.78 9.11 -5.83
C LYS A 177 -15.92 7.71 -5.28
N VAL A 178 -16.38 6.77 -6.10
CA VAL A 178 -16.35 5.36 -5.70
C VAL A 178 -14.89 4.94 -5.60
N MET A 179 -14.48 4.40 -4.46
CA MET A 179 -13.15 3.82 -4.26
C MET A 179 -13.28 2.31 -4.04
N LYS A 180 -12.39 1.55 -4.70
CA LYS A 180 -12.27 0.11 -4.49
C LYS A 180 -10.81 -0.21 -4.17
N LEU A 181 -10.60 -0.89 -3.05
CA LEU A 181 -9.32 -1.43 -2.65
C LEU A 181 -9.37 -2.95 -2.85
N ILE A 182 -8.53 -3.44 -3.75
CA ILE A 182 -8.46 -4.86 -4.12
C ILE A 182 -7.18 -5.45 -3.55
N MET A 183 -7.28 -6.66 -3.02
CA MET A 183 -6.12 -7.51 -2.72
C MET A 183 -6.25 -8.81 -3.50
N LEU A 184 -5.18 -9.15 -4.24
CA LEU A 184 -5.04 -10.42 -4.93
C LEU A 184 -4.03 -11.29 -4.21
N GLU A 185 -4.35 -12.54 -3.98
CA GLU A 185 -3.40 -13.57 -3.54
C GLU A 185 -3.62 -14.80 -4.43
N ASN A 186 -2.66 -15.07 -5.32
CA ASN A 186 -2.81 -16.11 -6.36
C ASN A 186 -4.11 -15.93 -7.19
N LYS A 187 -5.12 -16.78 -6.99
CA LYS A 187 -6.44 -16.69 -7.67
C LYS A 187 -7.52 -16.07 -6.79
N ASN A 188 -7.23 -15.83 -5.51
CA ASN A 188 -8.17 -15.24 -4.58
C ASN A 188 -8.19 -13.73 -4.75
N LYS A 189 -9.37 -13.15 -4.56
CA LYS A 189 -9.62 -11.71 -4.65
C LYS A 189 -10.44 -11.27 -3.45
N TYR A 190 -9.94 -10.26 -2.76
CA TYR A 190 -10.56 -9.63 -1.60
C TYR A 190 -10.78 -8.15 -1.89
N ILE A 191 -11.89 -7.59 -1.42
CA ILE A 191 -12.32 -6.25 -1.83
C ILE A 191 -12.89 -5.48 -0.64
N ILE A 192 -12.42 -4.23 -0.48
CA ILE A 192 -13.14 -3.19 0.27
C ILE A 192 -13.66 -2.17 -0.75
N ARG A 193 -14.92 -1.76 -0.59
CA ARG A 193 -15.58 -0.77 -1.44
C ARG A 193 -16.19 0.34 -0.62
N GLY A 194 -16.42 1.46 -1.27
CA GLY A 194 -17.13 2.58 -0.68
C GLY A 194 -16.91 3.84 -1.49
N THR A 195 -16.94 4.96 -0.82
CA THR A 195 -16.79 6.27 -1.43
C THR A 195 -15.76 7.09 -0.66
N THR A 196 -15.03 7.97 -1.37
CA THR A 196 -14.09 8.91 -0.75
C THR A 196 -14.83 9.93 0.12
N THR A 197 -14.13 10.60 1.02
CA THR A 197 -14.56 11.78 1.76
C THR A 197 -14.08 13.01 1.02
N VAL A 198 -14.95 14.01 0.92
CA VAL A 198 -14.72 15.24 0.16
C VAL A 198 -14.90 16.44 1.09
N HIS A 199 -14.06 17.46 0.93
CA HIS A 199 -14.13 18.70 1.70
C HIS A 199 -14.40 19.89 0.77
N VAL A 200 -15.64 20.37 0.72
CA VAL A 200 -16.06 21.52 -0.11
C VAL A 200 -16.91 22.45 0.74
N GLY A 201 -16.25 23.32 1.50
CA GLY A 201 -16.88 24.12 2.54
C GLY A 201 -17.27 23.30 3.77
N GLU A 202 -18.10 22.27 3.55
CA GLU A 202 -18.44 21.23 4.52
C GLU A 202 -17.83 19.87 4.14
N THR A 203 -17.74 18.97 5.11
CA THR A 203 -17.25 17.60 4.89
C THR A 203 -18.41 16.72 4.45
N ILE A 204 -18.29 16.13 3.27
CA ILE A 204 -19.20 15.08 2.77
C ILE A 204 -18.54 13.73 3.07
N PRO A 205 -18.99 12.99 4.10
CA PRO A 205 -18.32 11.77 4.54
C PRO A 205 -18.45 10.67 3.50
N GLY A 206 -17.34 9.96 3.28
CA GLY A 206 -17.31 8.74 2.49
C GLY A 206 -17.93 7.54 3.21
N THR A 207 -17.96 6.41 2.51
CA THR A 207 -18.43 5.12 3.03
C THR A 207 -17.33 4.08 2.89
N MET A 208 -17.36 3.04 3.73
CA MET A 208 -16.47 1.89 3.61
C MET A 208 -17.20 0.61 4.00
N LYS A 209 -17.05 -0.44 3.21
CA LYS A 209 -17.58 -1.77 3.46
C LYS A 209 -16.63 -2.83 2.90
N ASP A 210 -16.19 -3.74 3.76
CA ASP A 210 -15.49 -4.96 3.36
C ASP A 210 -16.46 -6.02 2.84
N GLU A 211 -16.05 -6.76 1.82
CA GLU A 211 -16.77 -7.95 1.36
C GLU A 211 -16.60 -9.12 2.35
N ALA A 212 -17.51 -10.09 2.31
CA ALA A 212 -17.41 -11.29 3.13
C ALA A 212 -16.20 -12.15 2.71
N GLY A 213 -15.63 -12.90 3.66
CA GLY A 213 -14.58 -13.88 3.37
C GLY A 213 -13.14 -13.34 3.31
N ILE A 214 -12.92 -12.08 3.68
CA ILE A 214 -11.56 -11.54 3.85
C ILE A 214 -10.96 -12.09 5.17
N PRO A 215 -9.83 -12.81 5.12
CA PRO A 215 -9.11 -13.22 6.32
C PRO A 215 -8.80 -12.01 7.22
N GLU A 216 -8.90 -12.19 8.54
CA GLU A 216 -8.83 -11.07 9.49
C GLU A 216 -7.53 -10.25 9.35
N ARG A 217 -6.39 -10.93 9.15
CA ARG A 217 -5.10 -10.27 8.96
C ARG A 217 -5.06 -9.40 7.70
N PHE A 218 -5.68 -9.86 6.61
CA PHE A 218 -5.80 -9.11 5.37
C PHE A 218 -6.76 -7.93 5.55
N LYS A 219 -7.88 -8.15 6.24
CA LYS A 219 -8.87 -7.12 6.53
C LYS A 219 -8.28 -5.96 7.31
N VAL A 220 -7.54 -6.22 8.39
CA VAL A 220 -6.87 -5.19 9.20
C VAL A 220 -5.92 -4.35 8.33
N PHE A 221 -5.10 -5.00 7.50
CA PHE A 221 -4.20 -4.31 6.59
C PHE A 221 -4.95 -3.46 5.56
N MET A 222 -5.96 -4.04 4.90
CA MET A 222 -6.75 -3.36 3.87
C MET A 222 -7.50 -2.15 4.45
N ILE A 223 -8.09 -2.26 5.64
CA ILE A 223 -8.74 -1.13 6.33
C ILE A 223 -7.71 -0.03 6.66
N ALA A 224 -6.52 -0.41 7.13
CA ALA A 224 -5.46 0.57 7.39
C ALA A 224 -5.03 1.30 6.11
N LYS A 225 -4.92 0.59 4.97
CA LYS A 225 -4.62 1.21 3.68
C LYS A 225 -5.76 2.06 3.15
N TRP A 226 -7.01 1.63 3.30
CA TRP A 226 -8.19 2.40 2.94
C TRP A 226 -8.15 3.80 3.56
N LYS A 227 -7.92 3.88 4.87
CA LYS A 227 -7.88 5.15 5.62
C LYS A 227 -6.81 6.13 5.13
N VAL A 228 -5.73 5.65 4.51
CA VAL A 228 -4.69 6.51 3.93
C VAL A 228 -5.19 7.26 2.70
N PHE A 229 -6.14 6.68 1.96
CA PHE A 229 -6.62 7.19 0.68
C PHE A 229 -8.09 7.60 0.68
N GLU A 230 -8.80 7.44 1.81
CA GLU A 230 -10.24 7.69 1.87
C GLU A 230 -10.62 9.15 1.76
N THR A 231 -9.70 10.09 1.99
CA THR A 231 -9.95 11.52 1.82
C THR A 231 -9.29 12.01 0.54
N GLU A 232 -10.05 12.71 -0.29
CA GLU A 232 -9.50 13.32 -1.50
C GLU A 232 -8.52 14.42 -1.13
N LYS A 233 -7.31 14.34 -1.65
CA LYS A 233 -6.36 15.46 -1.57
C LYS A 233 -6.88 16.55 -2.52
N SER A 234 -7.01 17.77 -2.02
CA SER A 234 -7.22 18.95 -2.85
C SER A 234 -6.11 18.96 -3.91
N GLN A 235 -6.49 18.88 -5.18
CA GLN A 235 -5.56 19.06 -6.30
C GLN A 235 -5.11 20.51 -6.39
#